data_AF-A0A345U7N8-F1
#
_entry.id   AF-A0A345U7N8-F1
#
_cell.length_a   1.000
_cell.length_b   1.000
_cell.length_c   1.000
_cell.angle_alpha   90.00
_cell.angle_beta   90.00
_cell.angle_gamma   90.00
#
_symmetry.space_group_name_H-M   'P 1'
#
loop_
_entity.id
_entity.type
_entity.pdbx_description
1 polymer ?
#
loop_
_entity_poly.entity_id
_entity_poly.type
_entity_poly.pdbx_seq_one_letter_code
_entity_poly.pdbx_strand_id
1 'polypeptide(L)'
;MRGVNIGYVNKIQVKYNYVLIKVNIHVSSILVPKNSLVETTQTGLLNDTVVDITPLQSISMQDIKNSNVFTKSCIQSIFLCHYDYIKGERGLNYDDLVRAATRISQRLDDPVLFQLINIFLQNTAHISYELIELTEGMVDIAVLIYDYLYQLLFSQL
;
A
#
# COMPACT_ATOMS: atom_id res chain seq x y z
N MET A 1 -8.70 -12.29 -17.60
CA MET A 1 -7.24 -12.08 -17.72
C MET A 1 -7.01 -10.77 -18.45
N ARG A 2 -6.47 -9.76 -17.76
CA ARG A 2 -6.29 -8.40 -18.31
C ARG A 2 -7.56 -7.83 -18.96
N GLY A 3 -8.72 -8.06 -18.32
CA GLY A 3 -10.02 -7.61 -18.83
C GLY A 3 -10.66 -8.50 -19.91
N VAL A 4 -9.97 -9.52 -20.42
CA VAL A 4 -10.54 -10.48 -21.38
C VAL A 4 -11.13 -11.68 -20.65
N ASN A 5 -12.35 -12.07 -21.01
CA ASN A 5 -12.96 -13.32 -20.55
C ASN A 5 -12.26 -14.52 -21.22
N ILE A 6 -11.66 -15.37 -20.40
CA ILE A 6 -10.89 -16.55 -20.85
C ILE A 6 -11.52 -17.87 -20.38
N GLY A 7 -12.60 -17.84 -19.61
CA GLY A 7 -13.08 -19.01 -18.89
C GLY A 7 -14.21 -18.72 -17.91
N TYR A 8 -14.61 -19.75 -17.16
CA TYR A 8 -15.66 -19.66 -16.16
C TYR A 8 -15.35 -20.52 -14.94
N VAL A 9 -15.99 -20.21 -13.82
CA VAL A 9 -15.94 -21.03 -12.61
C VAL A 9 -16.87 -22.23 -12.78
N ASN A 10 -16.31 -23.44 -12.72
CA ASN A 10 -17.05 -24.69 -12.85
C ASN A 10 -17.55 -25.23 -11.50
N LYS A 11 -16.73 -25.11 -10.44
CA LYS A 11 -17.08 -25.62 -9.11
C LYS A 11 -16.46 -24.76 -8.02
N ILE A 12 -17.21 -24.54 -6.94
CA ILE A 12 -16.76 -23.87 -5.72
C ILE A 12 -16.90 -24.86 -4.56
N GLN A 13 -15.86 -24.95 -3.73
CA GLN A 13 -15.85 -25.76 -2.52
C GLN A 13 -15.35 -24.92 -1.35
N VAL A 14 -16.23 -24.63 -0.40
CA VAL A 14 -15.87 -23.91 0.83
C VAL A 14 -15.24 -24.90 1.82
N LYS A 15 -14.06 -24.56 2.33
CA LYS A 15 -13.37 -25.23 3.43
C LYS A 15 -13.25 -24.26 4.60
N TYR A 16 -12.85 -24.76 5.77
CA TYR A 16 -12.75 -23.94 6.98
C TYR A 16 -11.80 -22.73 6.83
N ASN A 17 -10.67 -22.92 6.12
CA ASN A 17 -9.61 -21.91 6.04
C ASN A 17 -9.47 -21.29 4.65
N TYR A 18 -10.16 -21.81 3.63
CA TYR A 18 -10.04 -21.35 2.24
C TYR A 18 -11.25 -21.75 1.40
N VAL A 19 -11.43 -21.07 0.27
CA VAL A 19 -12.39 -21.46 -0.76
C VAL A 19 -11.61 -22.01 -1.94
N LEU A 20 -11.88 -23.25 -2.32
CA LEU A 20 -11.29 -23.86 -3.50
C LEU A 20 -12.22 -23.67 -4.70
N ILE A 21 -11.67 -23.11 -5.78
CA ILE A 21 -12.41 -22.82 -7.01
C ILE A 21 -11.79 -23.61 -8.16
N LYS A 22 -12.61 -24.40 -8.86
CA LYS A 22 -12.23 -25.04 -10.12
C LYS A 22 -12.67 -24.14 -11.26
N VAL A 23 -11.72 -23.60 -11.99
CA VAL A 23 -11.95 -22.81 -13.21
C VAL A 23 -11.79 -23.70 -14.45
N ASN A 24 -12.56 -23.39 -15.49
CA ASN A 24 -12.40 -23.96 -16.81
C ASN A 24 -12.01 -22.85 -17.78
N ILE A 25 -10.90 -23.02 -18.49
CA ILE A 25 -10.36 -22.05 -19.45
C ILE A 25 -10.77 -22.52 -20.85
N HIS A 26 -11.48 -21.68 -21.60
CA HIS A 26 -12.14 -22.07 -22.85
C HIS A 26 -11.16 -22.44 -23.97
N VAL A 27 -10.00 -21.78 -24.02
CA VAL A 27 -9.10 -21.87 -25.17
C VAL A 27 -7.80 -22.55 -24.74
N SER A 28 -7.44 -23.64 -25.44
CA SER A 28 -6.19 -24.36 -25.21
C SER A 28 -4.93 -23.52 -25.49
N SER A 29 -5.07 -22.40 -26.22
CA SER A 29 -3.97 -21.46 -26.48
C SER A 29 -3.75 -20.45 -25.34
N ILE A 30 -4.64 -20.37 -24.36
CA ILE A 30 -4.48 -19.46 -23.21
C ILE A 30 -3.64 -20.17 -22.17
N LEU A 31 -2.39 -19.72 -22.09
CA LEU A 31 -1.41 -20.22 -21.13
C LEU A 31 -1.32 -19.25 -19.96
N VAL A 32 -1.66 -19.72 -18.77
CA VAL A 32 -1.57 -18.92 -17.54
C VAL A 32 -0.21 -19.16 -16.90
N PRO A 33 0.66 -18.14 -16.75
CA PRO A 33 1.93 -18.31 -16.05
C PRO A 33 1.73 -18.65 -14.58
N LYS A 34 2.63 -19.44 -14.01
CA LYS A 34 2.68 -19.74 -12.57
C LYS A 34 2.85 -18.46 -11.74
N ASN A 35 3.63 -17.51 -12.24
CA ASN A 35 3.76 -16.17 -11.64
C ASN A 35 2.66 -15.23 -12.15
N SER A 36 1.42 -15.52 -11.76
CA SER A 36 0.26 -14.65 -12.01
C SER A 36 -0.39 -14.30 -10.68
N LEU A 37 -0.77 -13.03 -10.55
CA LEU A 37 -1.67 -12.59 -9.48
C LEU A 37 -3.08 -13.06 -9.82
N VAL A 38 -3.69 -13.83 -8.92
CA VAL A 38 -5.06 -14.31 -9.06
C VAL A 38 -5.89 -13.69 -7.94
N GLU A 39 -6.88 -12.90 -8.29
CA GLU A 39 -7.67 -12.15 -7.33
C GLU A 39 -9.15 -12.30 -7.60
N THR A 40 -9.96 -12.40 -6.53
CA THR A 40 -11.40 -12.19 -6.67
C THR A 40 -11.69 -10.70 -6.56
N THR A 41 -12.11 -10.10 -7.66
CA THR A 41 -12.52 -8.70 -7.69
C THR A 41 -14.02 -8.59 -7.95
N GLN A 42 -14.62 -7.51 -7.47
CA GLN A 42 -16.03 -7.22 -7.68
C GLN A 42 -16.13 -6.08 -8.67
N THR A 43 -16.82 -6.30 -9.78
CA THR A 43 -16.90 -5.34 -10.89
C THR A 43 -18.34 -5.04 -11.26
N GLY A 44 -18.57 -3.84 -11.77
CA GLY A 44 -19.86 -3.40 -12.27
C GLY A 44 -20.84 -2.94 -11.18
N LEU A 45 -21.97 -2.38 -11.61
CA LEU A 45 -23.03 -1.88 -10.74
C LEU A 45 -23.77 -3.00 -9.99
N LEU A 46 -23.77 -4.21 -10.55
CA LEU A 46 -24.47 -5.38 -10.02
C LEU A 46 -23.61 -6.25 -9.11
N ASN A 47 -22.38 -5.80 -8.81
CA ASN A 47 -21.51 -6.45 -7.85
C ASN A 47 -21.14 -7.90 -8.24
N ASP A 48 -20.93 -8.15 -9.53
CA ASP A 48 -20.52 -9.47 -10.02
C ASP A 48 -19.09 -9.77 -9.55
N THR A 49 -18.92 -10.91 -8.87
CA THR A 49 -17.61 -11.40 -8.46
C THR A 49 -16.95 -12.13 -9.61
N VAL A 50 -15.79 -11.64 -10.03
CA VAL A 50 -14.98 -12.26 -11.08
C VAL A 50 -13.62 -12.66 -10.53
N VAL A 51 -13.08 -13.74 -11.07
CA VAL A 51 -11.68 -14.12 -10.82
C VAL A 51 -10.84 -13.44 -11.89
N ASP A 52 -10.09 -12.41 -11.51
CA ASP A 52 -9.09 -11.83 -12.39
C ASP A 52 -7.76 -12.56 -12.27
N ILE A 53 -7.08 -12.66 -13.40
CA ILE A 53 -5.78 -13.33 -13.53
C ILE A 53 -4.87 -12.36 -14.27
N THR A 54 -3.84 -11.89 -13.57
CA THR A 54 -2.90 -10.90 -14.08
C THR A 54 -1.48 -11.46 -14.04
N PRO A 55 -0.89 -11.82 -15.19
CA PRO A 55 0.51 -12.27 -15.24
C PRO A 55 1.46 -11.17 -14.81
N LEU A 56 2.37 -11.51 -13.88
CA LEU A 56 3.37 -10.59 -13.35
C LEU A 56 4.71 -10.67 -14.10
N GLN A 57 4.87 -11.67 -14.96
CA GLN A 57 6.07 -11.86 -15.77
C GLN A 57 5.80 -11.67 -17.27
N SER A 58 6.80 -11.15 -17.99
CA SER A 58 6.81 -11.15 -19.44
C SER A 58 7.09 -12.55 -19.96
N ILE A 59 6.30 -13.01 -20.93
CA ILE A 59 6.44 -14.33 -21.56
C ILE A 59 7.13 -14.14 -22.90
N SER A 60 8.17 -14.93 -23.20
CA SER A 60 8.81 -14.91 -24.51
C SER A 60 8.09 -15.83 -25.50
N MET A 61 8.20 -15.55 -26.80
CA MET A 61 7.62 -16.43 -27.84
C MET A 61 8.22 -17.84 -27.85
N GLN A 62 9.45 -17.99 -27.36
CA GLN A 62 10.12 -19.29 -27.26
C GLN A 62 9.45 -20.18 -26.20
N ASP A 63 9.01 -19.59 -25.08
CA ASP A 63 8.35 -20.30 -23.98
C ASP A 63 6.99 -20.86 -24.42
N ILE A 64 6.27 -20.11 -25.25
CA ILE A 64 4.94 -20.48 -25.74
C ILE A 64 5.01 -21.72 -26.65
N LYS A 65 5.93 -21.73 -27.61
CA LYS A 65 6.01 -22.77 -28.66
C LYS A 65 6.24 -24.18 -28.13
N ASN A 66 6.91 -24.33 -26.99
CA ASN A 66 7.28 -25.62 -26.42
C ASN A 66 6.35 -26.06 -25.28
N SER A 67 5.29 -25.32 -25.00
CA SER A 67 4.43 -25.57 -23.85
C SER A 67 3.18 -26.37 -24.22
N ASN A 68 2.96 -27.48 -23.52
CA ASN A 68 1.70 -28.23 -23.55
C ASN A 68 1.27 -28.46 -22.11
N VAL A 69 0.16 -27.85 -21.69
CA VAL A 69 -0.32 -27.89 -20.30
C VAL A 69 -0.87 -29.25 -19.87
N PHE A 70 -1.11 -30.17 -20.81
CA PHE A 70 -1.65 -31.51 -20.55
C PHE A 70 -0.58 -32.60 -20.44
N THR A 71 0.68 -32.31 -20.81
CA THR A 71 1.76 -33.30 -20.75
C THR A 71 2.48 -33.26 -19.40
N LYS A 72 3.09 -34.39 -19.00
CA LYS A 72 3.91 -34.46 -17.77
C LYS A 72 5.11 -33.50 -17.80
N SER A 73 5.62 -33.16 -18.98
CA SER A 73 6.70 -32.18 -19.17
C SER A 73 6.30 -30.74 -18.79
N CYS A 74 5.01 -30.44 -18.66
CA CYS A 74 4.52 -29.13 -18.25
C CYS A 74 5.08 -28.67 -16.91
N ILE A 75 5.42 -29.59 -16.00
CA ILE A 75 5.89 -29.23 -14.67
C ILE A 75 7.16 -28.39 -14.68
N GLN A 76 8.00 -28.56 -15.71
CA GLN A 76 9.22 -27.79 -15.95
C GLN A 76 8.96 -26.45 -16.65
N SER A 77 7.74 -26.24 -17.16
CA SER A 77 7.35 -25.00 -17.83
C SER A 77 7.01 -23.90 -16.82
N ILE A 78 7.00 -22.66 -17.33
CA ILE A 78 6.57 -21.47 -16.59
C ILE A 78 5.04 -21.35 -16.46
N PHE A 79 4.27 -22.24 -17.08
CA PHE A 79 2.82 -22.18 -17.14
C PHE A 79 2.16 -23.15 -16.15
N LEU A 80 0.95 -22.83 -15.71
CA LEU A 80 0.12 -23.72 -14.92
C LEU A 80 -0.32 -24.92 -15.76
N CYS A 81 -0.14 -26.11 -15.18
CA CYS A 81 -0.51 -27.36 -15.83
C CYS A 81 -1.99 -27.69 -15.62
N HIS A 82 -2.49 -28.65 -16.38
CA HIS A 82 -3.84 -29.16 -16.18
C HIS A 82 -4.00 -29.70 -14.75
N TYR A 83 -5.05 -29.22 -14.05
CA TYR A 83 -5.30 -29.51 -12.63
C TYR A 83 -4.23 -29.01 -11.65
N ASP A 84 -3.41 -28.06 -12.06
CA ASP A 84 -2.50 -27.38 -11.15
C ASP A 84 -3.23 -26.35 -10.28
N TYR A 85 -2.61 -25.97 -9.17
CA TYR A 85 -3.18 -25.05 -8.19
C TYR A 85 -2.34 -23.77 -8.13
N ILE A 86 -3.04 -22.64 -8.08
CA ILE A 86 -2.45 -21.34 -7.77
C ILE A 86 -3.21 -20.73 -6.61
N LYS A 87 -2.47 -20.14 -5.67
CA LYS A 87 -3.07 -19.43 -4.55
C LYS A 87 -3.65 -18.11 -5.08
N GLY A 88 -4.93 -17.89 -4.84
CA GLY A 88 -5.56 -16.61 -5.08
C GLY A 88 -5.62 -15.76 -3.82
N GLU A 89 -5.80 -14.46 -4.01
CA GLU A 89 -6.03 -13.48 -2.96
C GLU A 89 -7.41 -12.82 -3.13
N ARG A 90 -7.93 -12.25 -2.05
CA ARG A 90 -9.15 -11.45 -2.12
C ARG A 90 -8.74 -10.05 -2.62
N GLY A 91 -9.25 -9.65 -3.78
CA GLY A 91 -9.09 -8.30 -4.28
C GLY A 91 -9.85 -7.27 -3.45
N LEU A 92 -9.50 -5.99 -3.60
CA LEU A 92 -10.17 -4.90 -2.90
C LEU A 92 -11.61 -4.72 -3.38
N ASN A 93 -12.52 -4.48 -2.44
CA ASN A 93 -13.91 -4.13 -2.72
C ASN A 93 -14.15 -2.62 -2.44
N TYR A 94 -15.12 -2.02 -3.14
CA TYR A 94 -15.63 -0.68 -2.83
C TYR A 94 -16.09 -0.55 -1.37
N ASP A 95 -16.75 -1.57 -0.83
CA ASP A 95 -17.15 -1.59 0.58
C ASP A 95 -15.95 -1.52 1.53
N ASP A 96 -14.81 -2.12 1.14
CA ASP A 96 -13.59 -2.08 1.93
C ASP A 96 -13.01 -0.66 1.95
N LEU A 97 -13.06 0.04 0.80
CA LEU A 97 -12.66 1.45 0.68
C LEU A 97 -13.58 2.36 1.51
N VAL A 98 -14.90 2.24 1.36
CA VAL A 98 -15.88 3.05 2.11
C VAL A 98 -15.70 2.84 3.61
N ARG A 99 -15.55 1.58 4.05
CA ARG A 99 -15.32 1.25 5.46
C ARG A 99 -14.00 1.84 5.97
N ALA A 100 -12.93 1.79 5.19
CA ALA A 100 -11.65 2.38 5.54
C ALA A 100 -11.77 3.91 5.67
N ALA A 101 -12.39 4.58 4.69
CA ALA A 101 -12.63 6.02 4.71
C ALA A 101 -13.47 6.45 5.92
N THR A 102 -14.55 5.73 6.23
CA THR A 102 -15.39 6.00 7.41
C THR A 102 -14.59 5.87 8.71
N ARG A 103 -13.76 4.82 8.85
CA ARG A 103 -12.90 4.65 10.04
C ARG A 103 -11.86 5.77 10.17
N ILE A 104 -11.33 6.27 9.06
CA ILE A 104 -10.42 7.42 9.05
C ILE A 104 -11.16 8.67 9.48
N SER A 105 -12.33 8.97 8.89
CA SER A 105 -13.15 10.13 9.27
C SER A 105 -13.48 10.10 10.76
N GLN A 106 -13.92 8.96 11.28
CA GLN A 106 -14.23 8.80 12.71
C GLN A 106 -13.04 9.08 13.63
N ARG A 107 -11.81 8.73 13.21
CA ARG A 107 -10.61 9.03 13.98
C ARG A 107 -10.19 10.50 13.87
N LEU A 108 -10.45 11.12 12.73
CA LEU A 108 -10.18 12.55 12.53
C LEU A 108 -11.20 13.44 13.25
N ASP A 109 -12.43 12.97 13.42
CA ASP A 109 -13.50 13.64 14.17
C ASP A 109 -13.40 13.40 15.70
N ASP A 110 -12.37 12.69 16.18
CA ASP A 110 -12.18 12.41 17.60
C ASP A 110 -11.80 13.69 18.37
N PRO A 111 -12.60 14.15 19.35
CA PRO A 111 -12.29 15.35 20.12
C PRO A 111 -10.97 15.23 20.89
N VAL A 112 -10.55 14.02 21.26
CA VAL A 112 -9.27 13.79 21.93
C VAL A 112 -8.11 14.12 20.99
N LEU A 113 -8.21 13.76 19.70
CA LEU A 113 -7.20 14.11 18.71
C LEU A 113 -7.05 15.63 18.59
N PHE A 114 -8.15 16.37 18.50
CA PHE A 114 -8.12 17.83 18.45
C PHE A 114 -7.56 18.45 19.72
N GLN A 115 -7.91 17.92 20.89
CA GLN A 115 -7.35 18.39 22.16
C GLN A 115 -5.82 18.20 22.20
N LEU A 116 -5.33 17.05 21.77
CA LEU A 116 -3.89 16.76 21.71
C LEU A 116 -3.17 17.68 20.73
N ILE A 117 -3.75 17.93 19.55
CA ILE A 117 -3.21 18.88 18.57
C ILE A 117 -3.14 20.28 19.18
N ASN A 118 -4.20 20.73 19.87
CA ASN A 118 -4.21 22.05 20.49
C ASN A 118 -3.14 22.19 21.58
N ILE A 119 -2.99 21.19 22.45
CA ILE A 119 -1.94 21.17 23.49
C ILE A 119 -0.55 21.18 22.83
N PHE A 120 -0.35 20.39 21.79
CA PHE A 120 0.91 20.36 21.04
C PHE A 120 1.24 21.73 20.44
N LEU A 121 0.27 22.41 19.83
CA LEU A 121 0.44 23.76 19.28
C LEU A 121 0.74 24.79 20.36
N GLN A 122 0.03 24.75 21.49
CA GLN A 122 0.28 25.65 22.63
C GLN A 122 1.69 25.47 23.21
N ASN A 123 2.11 24.22 23.42
CA ASN A 123 3.47 23.93 23.90
C ASN A 123 4.53 24.39 22.91
N THR A 124 4.29 24.19 21.60
CA THR A 124 5.22 24.65 20.55
C THR A 124 5.34 26.17 20.52
N ALA A 125 4.22 26.88 20.66
CA ALA A 125 4.22 28.33 20.75
C ALA A 125 4.96 28.82 22.01
N HIS A 126 4.72 28.19 23.16
CA HIS A 126 5.38 28.53 24.41
C HIS A 126 6.90 28.39 24.32
N ILE A 127 7.40 27.25 23.81
CA ILE A 127 8.83 27.03 23.58
C ILE A 127 9.41 28.10 22.64
N SER A 128 8.65 28.49 21.61
CA SER A 128 9.10 29.54 20.67
C SER A 128 9.27 30.89 21.38
N TYR A 129 8.37 31.24 22.30
CA TYR A 129 8.51 32.45 23.11
C TYR A 129 9.72 32.39 24.06
N GLU A 130 9.91 31.26 24.75
CA GLU A 130 11.09 31.07 25.62
C GLU A 130 12.40 31.20 24.83
N LEU A 131 12.46 30.68 23.60
CA LEU A 131 13.64 30.84 22.73
C LEU A 131 13.89 32.29 22.33
N ILE A 132 12.84 33.08 22.09
CA ILE A 132 12.97 34.51 21.80
C ILE A 132 13.55 35.23 23.02
N GLU A 133 12.97 35.00 24.21
CA GLU A 133 13.44 35.61 25.46
C GLU A 133 14.91 35.26 25.76
N LEU A 134 15.29 33.99 25.56
CA LEU A 134 16.70 33.57 25.69
C LEU A 134 17.62 34.27 24.68
N THR A 135 17.15 34.50 23.46
CA THR A 135 17.93 35.20 22.42
C THR A 135 18.11 36.66 22.76
N GLU A 136 17.06 37.34 23.23
CA GLU A 136 17.12 38.72 23.70
C GLU A 136 18.10 38.86 24.88
N GLY A 137 18.00 37.98 25.88
CA GLY A 137 18.93 37.98 27.01
C GLY A 137 20.39 37.75 26.60
N MET A 138 20.65 36.91 25.60
CA MET A 138 22.00 36.74 25.04
C MET A 138 22.52 38.01 24.35
N VAL A 139 21.66 38.73 23.63
CA VAL A 139 22.01 40.01 23.01
C VAL A 139 22.35 41.04 24.07
N ASP A 140 21.53 41.17 25.11
CA ASP A 140 21.76 42.11 26.21
C ASP A 140 23.10 41.84 26.92
N ILE A 141 23.39 40.57 27.23
CA ILE A 141 24.67 40.17 27.82
C ILE A 141 25.84 40.51 26.89
N ALA A 142 25.70 40.26 25.58
CA ALA A 142 26.74 40.58 24.61
C ALA A 142 27.02 42.09 24.54
N VAL A 143 25.98 42.93 24.59
CA VAL A 143 26.09 44.40 24.65
C VAL A 143 26.79 44.85 25.93
N LEU A 144 26.40 44.32 27.09
CA LEU A 144 27.04 44.66 28.36
C LEU A 144 28.52 44.27 28.40
N ILE A 145 28.88 43.10 27.86
CA ILE A 145 30.27 42.68 27.73
C ILE A 145 31.05 43.63 26.81
N TYR A 146 30.46 44.02 25.68
CA TYR A 146 31.08 44.97 24.75
C TYR A 146 31.36 46.32 25.43
N ASP A 147 30.36 46.88 26.12
CA ASP A 147 30.50 48.17 26.81
C ASP A 147 31.55 48.11 27.93
N TYR A 148 31.57 47.02 28.71
CA TYR A 148 32.57 46.82 29.75
C TYR A 148 33.99 46.73 29.19
N LEU A 149 34.18 45.96 28.11
CA LEU A 149 35.47 45.85 27.43
C LEU A 149 35.91 47.18 26.83
N TYR A 150 34.99 47.94 26.23
CA TYR A 150 35.28 49.27 25.68
C TYR A 150 35.78 50.24 26.76
N GLN A 151 35.07 50.32 27.90
CA GLN A 151 35.49 51.14 29.03
C GLN A 151 36.85 50.71 29.58
N LEU A 152 37.10 49.41 29.73
CA LEU A 152 38.39 48.90 30.20
C LEU A 152 39.54 49.29 29.28
N LEU A 153 39.33 49.24 27.96
CA LEU A 153 40.37 49.50 26.96
C LEU A 153 40.68 50.99 26.80
N PHE A 154 39.66 51.87 26.90
CA PHE A 154 39.83 53.32 26.77
C PHE A 154 40.13 54.04 28.10
N SER A 155 39.90 53.43 29.25
CA SER A 155 40.32 53.99 30.56
C SER A 155 41.81 53.80 30.87
N GLN A 156 42.53 53.05 30.04
CA GLN A 156 43.97 52.81 30.16
C GLN A 156 44.83 53.73 29.26
N LEU A 157 44.21 54.69 28.55
CA LEU A 157 44.88 55.72 27.73
C LEU A 157 44.77 57.10 28.41
#